data_AF-A0A5E8BBH2-F1
#
_entry.id   AF-A0A5E8BBH2-F1
#
_cell.length_a   1.000
_cell.length_b   1.000
_cell.length_c   1.000
_cell.angle_alpha   90.00
_cell.angle_beta   90.00
_cell.angle_gamma   90.00
#
_symmetry.space_group_name_H-M   'P 1'
#
loop_
_entity.id
_entity.type
_entity.pdbx_description
1 polymer ?
#
loop_
_entity_poly.entity_id
_entity_poly.type
_entity_poly.pdbx_seq_one_letter_code
_entity_poly.pdbx_strand_id
1 'polypeptide(L)'
;MEQILTLYHSTESRLTSSIVIDLVKRATGNRSIYGFAEFYEPLRARTGVLSQANALSEAAEAWVDVLEVFTYGTWKDYVGLGYRAPELNEAQITKLRQLTLVSLAGRSARLGFDEIVEATGVEVGQVEGLVVDAVYADLLDARVDTKEQAVVVARAVGRDANKERLAELGRVLGSWEGLAVGLIRETSQRV
;
A
#
# COMPACT_ATOMS: atom_id res chain seq x y z
N MET A 1 -4.76 11.40 -10.07
CA MET A 1 -3.81 11.94 -9.08
C MET A 1 -3.69 13.46 -9.22
N GLU A 2 -3.36 13.98 -10.41
CA GLU A 2 -3.25 15.43 -10.71
C GLU A 2 -4.41 16.31 -10.22
N GLN A 3 -5.66 15.88 -10.37
CA GLN A 3 -6.84 16.64 -9.90
C GLN A 3 -6.94 16.73 -8.37
N ILE A 4 -6.48 15.71 -7.64
CA ILE A 4 -6.48 15.72 -6.17
C ILE A 4 -5.31 16.58 -5.67
N LEU A 5 -4.16 16.52 -6.33
CA LEU A 5 -2.99 17.34 -6.01
C LEU A 5 -3.26 18.82 -6.30
N THR A 6 -3.90 19.16 -7.41
CA THR A 6 -4.31 20.56 -7.69
C THR A 6 -5.34 21.07 -6.70
N LEU A 7 -6.31 20.24 -6.28
CA LEU A 7 -7.24 20.60 -5.21
C LEU A 7 -6.51 20.77 -3.87
N TYR A 8 -5.55 19.91 -3.53
CA TYR A 8 -4.72 20.04 -2.34
C TYR A 8 -3.91 21.34 -2.36
N HIS A 9 -3.16 21.61 -3.43
CA HIS A 9 -2.39 22.85 -3.61
C HIS A 9 -3.28 24.11 -3.55
N SER A 10 -4.50 24.06 -4.08
CA SER A 10 -5.45 25.17 -3.98
C SER A 10 -6.04 25.37 -2.57
N THR A 11 -6.08 24.31 -1.76
CA THR A 11 -6.67 24.30 -0.42
C THR A 11 -5.62 24.43 0.69
N GLU A 12 -4.33 24.52 0.33
CA GLU A 12 -3.21 24.63 1.27
C GLU A 12 -3.33 25.74 2.31
N SER A 13 -4.12 26.78 2.04
CA SER A 13 -4.32 27.91 2.96
C SER A 13 -5.47 27.73 3.97
N ARG A 14 -6.31 26.69 3.85
CA ARG A 14 -7.52 26.47 4.69
C ARG A 14 -7.78 24.99 4.97
N LEU A 15 -6.85 24.28 5.61
CA LEU A 15 -7.08 22.91 6.06
C LEU A 15 -7.88 22.91 7.38
N THR A 16 -9.15 22.51 7.31
CA THR A 16 -10.03 22.27 8.47
C THR A 16 -10.22 20.76 8.64
N SER A 17 -10.52 20.29 9.86
CA SER A 17 -10.75 18.87 10.19
C SER A 17 -11.72 18.17 9.21
N SER A 18 -12.79 18.84 8.77
CA SER A 18 -13.75 18.30 7.79
C SER A 18 -13.16 18.13 6.39
N ILE A 19 -12.34 19.09 5.94
CA ILE A 19 -11.69 19.05 4.62
C ILE A 19 -10.70 17.90 4.56
N VAL A 20 -9.96 17.66 5.64
CA VAL A 20 -9.04 16.51 5.74
C VAL A 20 -9.81 15.21 5.58
N ILE A 21 -10.91 15.04 6.32
CA ILE A 21 -11.75 13.84 6.25
C ILE A 21 -12.31 13.64 4.84
N ASP A 22 -12.85 14.68 4.23
CA ASP A 22 -13.42 14.59 2.87
C ASP A 22 -12.36 14.27 1.83
N LEU A 23 -11.16 14.82 1.96
CA LEU A 23 -10.06 14.59 1.04
C LEU A 23 -9.54 13.15 1.16
N VAL A 24 -9.38 12.63 2.38
CA VAL A 24 -9.01 11.23 2.62
C VAL A 24 -10.08 10.29 2.08
N LYS A 25 -11.37 10.55 2.34
CA LYS A 25 -12.49 9.75 1.80
C LYS A 25 -12.49 9.73 0.27
N ARG A 26 -12.27 10.87 -0.38
CA ARG A 26 -12.18 10.97 -1.85
C ARG A 26 -10.95 10.27 -2.41
N ALA A 27 -9.79 10.39 -1.75
CA ALA A 27 -8.56 9.74 -2.16
C ALA A 27 -8.68 8.20 -2.07
N THR A 28 -9.14 7.71 -0.93
CA THR A 28 -9.31 6.27 -0.67
C THR A 28 -10.42 5.65 -1.52
N GLY A 29 -11.52 6.38 -1.78
CA GLY A 29 -12.64 5.91 -2.60
C GLY A 29 -12.40 5.91 -4.11
N ASN A 30 -11.31 6.51 -4.60
CA ASN A 30 -11.01 6.52 -6.04
C ASN A 30 -10.48 5.14 -6.50
N ARG A 31 -11.13 4.52 -7.49
CA ARG A 31 -10.77 3.17 -7.97
C ARG A 31 -9.40 3.07 -8.65
N SER A 32 -8.86 4.17 -9.18
CA SER A 32 -7.64 4.13 -10.01
C SER A 32 -6.36 4.58 -9.29
N ILE A 33 -6.47 5.01 -8.03
CA ILE A 33 -5.33 5.57 -7.28
C ILE A 33 -4.86 4.58 -6.24
N TYR A 34 -3.68 4.00 -6.42
CA TYR A 34 -3.08 3.06 -5.47
C TYR A 34 -1.77 3.57 -4.84
N GLY A 35 -1.26 4.71 -5.32
CA GLY A 35 -0.17 5.48 -4.69
C GLY A 35 -0.72 6.66 -3.91
N PHE A 36 -0.30 6.79 -2.67
CA PHE A 36 -0.77 7.75 -1.68
C PHE A 36 0.37 8.51 -0.98
N ALA A 37 1.64 8.10 -1.11
CA ALA A 37 2.76 8.73 -0.41
C ALA A 37 2.85 10.24 -0.67
N GLU A 38 2.72 10.66 -1.93
CA GLU A 38 2.74 12.07 -2.35
C GLU A 38 1.65 12.92 -1.67
N PHE A 39 0.54 12.28 -1.29
CA PHE A 39 -0.56 12.93 -0.59
C PHE A 39 -0.39 12.86 0.94
N TYR A 40 0.12 11.74 1.43
CA TYR A 40 0.28 11.46 2.85
C TYR A 40 1.38 12.28 3.51
N GLU A 41 2.57 12.36 2.90
CA GLU A 41 3.70 13.11 3.47
C GLU A 41 3.38 14.59 3.78
N PRO A 42 2.83 15.37 2.83
CA PRO A 42 2.51 16.77 3.09
C PRO A 42 1.29 16.92 4.01
N LEU A 43 0.35 15.96 4.01
CA LEU A 43 -0.78 15.96 4.94
C LEU A 43 -0.31 15.70 6.38
N ARG A 44 0.54 14.70 6.61
CA ARG A 44 1.07 14.35 7.93
C ARG A 44 1.96 15.42 8.52
N ALA A 45 2.82 16.03 7.69
CA ALA A 45 3.66 17.14 8.14
C ALA A 45 2.81 18.29 8.72
N ARG A 46 1.64 18.56 8.13
CA ARG A 46 0.73 19.62 8.58
C ARG A 46 -0.17 19.17 9.74
N THR A 47 -0.70 17.96 9.71
CA THR A 47 -1.53 17.45 10.81
C THR A 47 -0.72 17.25 12.08
N GLY A 48 0.57 16.89 11.98
CA GLY A 48 1.48 16.84 13.13
C GLY A 48 1.72 18.20 13.79
N VAL A 49 1.73 19.29 13.00
CA VAL A 49 1.82 20.67 13.52
C VAL A 49 0.49 21.12 14.13
N LEU A 50 -0.64 20.74 13.52
CA LEU A 50 -1.98 21.11 13.98
C LEU A 50 -2.47 20.28 15.19
N SER A 51 -2.01 19.04 15.32
CA SER A 51 -2.23 18.16 16.48
C SER A 51 -1.54 18.72 17.73
N GLN A 52 -0.29 19.19 17.58
CA GLN A 52 0.42 19.94 18.66
C GLN A 52 -0.28 21.25 19.04
N ALA A 53 -1.06 21.83 18.13
CA ALA A 53 -1.88 23.02 18.39
C ALA A 53 -3.28 22.69 18.95
N ASN A 54 -3.59 21.41 19.20
CA ASN A 54 -4.89 20.91 19.67
C ASN A 54 -6.09 21.39 18.81
N ALA A 55 -5.83 21.67 17.53
CA ALA A 55 -6.77 22.30 16.60
C ALA A 55 -7.51 21.28 15.71
N LEU A 56 -7.15 20.00 15.80
CA LEU A 56 -7.76 18.90 15.05
C LEU A 56 -8.64 18.05 15.96
N SER A 57 -9.75 17.57 15.39
CA SER A 57 -10.61 16.60 16.06
C SER A 57 -9.95 15.22 16.00
N GLU A 58 -10.12 14.40 17.04
CA GLU A 58 -9.68 12.99 17.09
C GLU A 58 -10.13 12.19 15.85
N ALA A 59 -11.28 12.55 15.27
CA ALA A 59 -11.77 11.93 14.03
C ALA A 59 -10.88 12.20 12.82
N ALA A 60 -10.29 13.40 12.71
CA ALA A 60 -9.40 13.74 11.60
C ALA A 60 -8.06 13.01 11.73
N GLU A 61 -7.54 12.84 12.94
CA GLU A 61 -6.33 12.06 13.21
C GLU A 61 -6.55 10.59 12.85
N ALA A 62 -7.69 10.01 13.24
CA ALA A 62 -8.05 8.65 12.90
C ALA A 62 -8.11 8.39 11.38
N TRP A 63 -8.60 9.36 10.58
CA TRP A 63 -8.58 9.24 9.11
C TRP A 63 -7.16 9.36 8.52
N VAL A 64 -6.26 10.09 9.18
CA VAL A 64 -4.84 10.17 8.77
C VAL A 64 -4.12 8.86 9.08
N ASP A 65 -4.42 8.23 10.22
CA ASP A 65 -3.88 6.91 10.57
C ASP A 65 -4.35 5.84 9.57
N VAL A 66 -5.62 5.89 9.15
CA VAL A 66 -6.11 5.04 8.06
C VAL A 66 -5.33 5.29 6.78
N LEU A 67 -5.08 6.56 6.42
CA LEU A 67 -4.28 6.87 5.23
C LEU A 67 -2.85 6.31 5.35
N GLU A 68 -2.22 6.34 6.53
CA GLU A 68 -0.93 5.70 6.78
C GLU A 68 -0.97 4.18 6.52
N VAL A 69 -2.07 3.53 6.91
CA VAL A 69 -2.25 2.10 6.63
C VAL A 69 -2.42 1.85 5.11
N PHE A 70 -3.12 2.72 4.38
CA PHE A 70 -3.23 2.61 2.93
C PHE A 70 -1.90 2.85 2.21
N THR A 71 -1.03 3.73 2.73
CA THR A 71 0.27 4.02 2.12
C THR A 71 1.31 2.94 2.43
N TYR A 72 1.40 2.51 3.70
CA TYR A 72 2.51 1.67 4.19
C TYR A 72 2.07 0.43 4.98
N GLY A 73 0.84 0.36 5.45
CA GLY A 73 0.35 -0.74 6.30
C GLY A 73 -0.33 -1.87 5.53
N THR A 74 -0.91 -2.81 6.26
CA THR A 74 -1.62 -3.98 5.75
C THR A 74 -3.03 -4.04 6.33
N TRP A 75 -3.86 -4.95 5.82
CA TRP A 75 -5.18 -5.20 6.40
C TRP A 75 -5.10 -5.53 7.91
N LYS A 76 -4.07 -6.24 8.36
CA LYS A 76 -3.84 -6.53 9.78
C LYS A 76 -3.63 -5.25 10.61
N ASP A 77 -2.92 -4.27 10.05
CA ASP A 77 -2.67 -3.00 10.73
C ASP A 77 -3.97 -2.19 10.88
N TYR A 78 -4.85 -2.23 9.86
CA TYR A 78 -6.19 -1.63 9.96
C TYR A 78 -7.04 -2.30 11.05
N VAL A 79 -7.05 -3.64 11.10
CA VAL A 79 -7.77 -4.38 12.17
C VAL A 79 -7.19 -4.06 13.55
N GLY A 80 -5.87 -3.86 13.65
CA GLY A 80 -5.17 -3.48 14.88
C GLY A 80 -5.56 -2.09 15.42
N LEU A 81 -6.01 -1.16 14.56
CA LEU A 81 -6.51 0.16 14.99
C LEU A 81 -7.84 0.06 15.76
N GLY A 82 -8.59 -1.03 15.60
CA GLY A 82 -9.78 -1.34 16.38
C GLY A 82 -10.83 -0.23 16.38
N TYR A 83 -11.27 0.19 17.57
CA TYR A 83 -12.34 1.19 17.77
C TYR A 83 -11.96 2.61 17.35
N ARG A 84 -10.67 2.88 17.10
CA ARG A 84 -10.19 4.21 16.67
C ARG A 84 -10.32 4.39 15.17
N ALA A 85 -10.44 3.31 14.41
CA ALA A 85 -10.56 3.38 12.97
C ALA A 85 -11.99 3.79 12.56
N PRO A 86 -12.14 4.79 11.68
CA PRO A 86 -13.43 5.08 11.07
C PRO A 86 -13.87 3.93 10.16
N GLU A 87 -15.18 3.69 10.10
CA GLU A 87 -15.74 2.63 9.25
C GLU A 87 -15.45 2.89 7.76
N LEU A 88 -14.75 1.94 7.14
CA LEU A 88 -14.48 1.94 5.71
C LEU A 88 -15.69 1.42 4.92
N ASN A 89 -15.91 1.98 3.73
CA ASN A 89 -16.87 1.42 2.80
C ASN A 89 -16.33 0.14 2.15
N GLU A 90 -17.23 -0.66 1.55
CA GLU A 90 -16.86 -1.94 0.94
C GLU A 90 -15.78 -1.79 -0.15
N ALA A 91 -15.85 -0.72 -0.95
CA ALA A 91 -14.86 -0.44 -1.99
C ALA A 91 -13.46 -0.15 -1.42
N GLN A 92 -13.37 0.58 -0.31
CA GLN A 92 -12.14 0.89 0.41
C GLN A 92 -11.57 -0.37 1.07
N ILE A 93 -12.42 -1.23 1.62
CA ILE A 93 -12.02 -2.53 2.19
C ILE A 93 -11.39 -3.41 1.11
N THR A 94 -12.07 -3.60 -0.03
CA THR A 94 -11.53 -4.38 -1.15
C THR A 94 -10.20 -3.81 -1.63
N LYS A 95 -10.09 -2.49 -1.71
CA LYS A 95 -8.85 -1.82 -2.10
C LYS A 95 -7.70 -2.05 -1.11
N LEU A 96 -7.97 -1.97 0.18
CA LEU A 96 -6.95 -2.26 1.20
C LEU A 96 -6.50 -3.72 1.16
N ARG A 97 -7.43 -4.64 0.90
CA ARG A 97 -7.11 -6.07 0.69
C ARG A 97 -6.26 -6.27 -0.56
N GLN A 98 -6.58 -5.60 -1.67
CA GLN A 98 -5.75 -5.61 -2.90
C GLN A 98 -4.34 -5.08 -2.63
N LEU A 99 -4.19 -3.96 -1.93
CA LEU A 99 -2.89 -3.40 -1.56
C LEU A 99 -2.07 -4.33 -0.65
N THR A 100 -2.76 -5.04 0.25
CA THR A 100 -2.15 -6.05 1.12
C THR A 100 -1.66 -7.24 0.31
N LEU A 101 -2.48 -7.72 -0.63
CA LEU A 101 -2.11 -8.79 -1.55
C LEU A 101 -0.88 -8.42 -2.41
N VAL A 102 -0.85 -7.20 -2.96
CA VAL A 102 0.30 -6.68 -3.73
C VAL A 102 1.56 -6.62 -2.87
N SER A 103 1.44 -6.18 -1.62
CA SER A 103 2.57 -6.12 -0.68
C SER A 103 3.13 -7.51 -0.35
N LEU A 104 2.26 -8.52 -0.30
CA LEU A 104 2.63 -9.92 -0.10
C LEU A 104 3.28 -10.51 -1.36
N ALA A 105 2.70 -10.23 -2.52
CA ALA A 105 3.20 -10.62 -3.84
C ALA A 105 4.58 -10.04 -4.15
N GLY A 106 4.90 -8.85 -3.61
CA GLY A 106 6.23 -8.25 -3.71
C GLY A 106 7.30 -8.95 -2.85
N ARG A 107 6.93 -9.83 -1.92
CA ARG A 107 7.87 -10.59 -1.07
C ARG A 107 8.09 -12.02 -1.56
N SER A 108 7.04 -12.65 -2.08
CA SER A 108 7.05 -14.05 -2.46
C SER A 108 6.33 -14.24 -3.81
N ALA A 109 7.00 -14.92 -4.75
CA ALA A 109 6.44 -15.20 -6.08
C ALA A 109 5.41 -16.35 -6.08
N ARG A 110 5.34 -17.14 -5.02
CA ARG A 110 4.33 -18.18 -4.81
C ARG A 110 3.70 -17.98 -3.45
N LEU A 111 2.38 -17.79 -3.43
CA LEU A 111 1.60 -17.51 -2.23
C LEU A 111 0.60 -18.64 -2.01
N GLY A 112 0.54 -19.18 -0.80
CA GLY A 112 -0.52 -20.13 -0.43
C GLY A 112 -1.85 -19.43 -0.17
N PHE A 113 -2.98 -20.10 -0.40
CA PHE A 113 -4.29 -19.54 -0.06
C PHE A 113 -4.38 -19.20 1.43
N ASP A 114 -3.84 -20.05 2.31
CA ASP A 114 -3.82 -19.80 3.76
C ASP A 114 -3.08 -18.50 4.12
N GLU A 115 -1.94 -18.24 3.47
CA GLU A 115 -1.15 -17.02 3.69
C GLU A 115 -1.92 -15.76 3.23
N ILE A 116 -2.62 -15.86 2.09
CA ILE A 116 -3.45 -14.78 1.57
C ILE A 116 -4.66 -14.53 2.48
N VAL A 117 -5.33 -15.59 2.94
CA VAL A 117 -6.46 -15.53 3.88
C VAL A 117 -6.03 -14.88 5.19
N GLU A 118 -4.90 -15.30 5.75
CA GLU A 118 -4.38 -14.73 6.99
C GLU A 118 -4.01 -13.24 6.82
N ALA A 119 -3.40 -12.88 5.69
CA ALA A 119 -2.98 -11.51 5.43
C ALA A 119 -4.14 -10.56 5.14
N THR A 120 -5.16 -10.99 4.39
CA THR A 120 -6.25 -10.13 3.88
C THR A 120 -7.57 -10.28 4.63
N GLY A 121 -7.70 -11.31 5.47
CA GLY A 121 -8.91 -11.59 6.24
C GLY A 121 -10.13 -11.91 5.39
N VAL A 122 -9.93 -12.41 4.16
CA VAL A 122 -11.02 -12.89 3.28
C VAL A 122 -11.26 -14.38 3.50
N GLU A 123 -12.46 -14.84 3.21
CA GLU A 123 -12.73 -16.28 3.18
C GLU A 123 -12.01 -16.95 2.01
N VAL A 124 -11.69 -18.24 2.16
CA VAL A 124 -10.99 -19.05 1.15
C VAL A 124 -11.67 -18.95 -0.23
N GLY A 125 -13.01 -18.96 -0.28
CA GLY A 125 -13.78 -18.85 -1.53
C GLY A 125 -13.71 -17.49 -2.21
N GLN A 126 -13.28 -16.44 -1.50
CA GLN A 126 -13.16 -15.08 -2.03
C GLN A 126 -11.74 -14.72 -2.48
N VAL A 127 -10.75 -15.57 -2.18
CA VAL A 127 -9.35 -15.36 -2.57
C VAL A 127 -9.21 -15.23 -4.09
N GLU A 128 -9.84 -16.14 -4.84
CA GLU A 128 -9.79 -16.10 -6.30
C GLU A 128 -10.41 -14.81 -6.86
N GLY A 129 -11.56 -14.40 -6.33
CA GLY A 129 -12.20 -13.13 -6.72
C GLY A 129 -11.31 -11.92 -6.45
N LEU A 130 -10.66 -11.87 -5.29
CA LEU A 130 -9.73 -10.79 -4.93
C LEU A 130 -8.52 -10.73 -5.88
N VAL A 131 -7.94 -11.89 -6.21
CA VAL A 131 -6.81 -11.98 -7.14
C VAL A 131 -7.23 -11.53 -8.52
N VAL A 132 -8.39 -11.99 -8.99
CA VAL A 132 -8.96 -11.59 -10.29
C VAL A 132 -9.18 -10.08 -10.33
N ASP A 133 -9.81 -9.49 -9.31
CA ASP A 133 -10.03 -8.04 -9.23
C ASP A 133 -8.71 -7.26 -9.23
N ALA A 134 -7.67 -7.77 -8.56
CA ALA A 134 -6.36 -7.15 -8.54
C ALA A 134 -5.64 -7.22 -9.91
N VAL A 135 -5.81 -8.32 -10.65
CA VAL A 135 -5.32 -8.45 -12.04
C VAL A 135 -6.07 -7.48 -12.96
N TYR A 136 -7.39 -7.37 -12.83
CA TYR A 136 -8.18 -6.41 -13.62
C TYR A 136 -7.83 -4.94 -13.31
N ALA A 137 -7.37 -4.65 -12.09
CA ALA A 137 -6.87 -3.35 -11.69
C ALA A 137 -5.40 -3.08 -12.12
N ASP A 138 -4.79 -4.01 -12.87
CA ASP A 138 -3.37 -3.97 -13.31
C ASP A 138 -2.37 -3.86 -12.15
N LEU A 139 -2.74 -4.37 -10.98
CA LEU A 139 -1.89 -4.32 -9.78
C LEU A 139 -0.91 -5.49 -9.72
N LEU A 140 -1.28 -6.62 -10.30
CA LEU A 140 -0.46 -7.82 -10.32
C LEU A 140 -0.79 -8.68 -11.54
N ASP A 141 0.21 -9.35 -12.06
CA ASP A 141 0.05 -10.45 -13.02
C ASP A 141 0.27 -11.74 -12.24
N ALA A 142 -0.80 -12.51 -12.03
CA ALA A 142 -0.73 -13.78 -11.33
C ALA A 142 -1.60 -14.85 -11.99
N ARG A 143 -1.25 -16.11 -11.73
CA ARG A 143 -2.02 -17.29 -12.10
C ARG A 143 -2.44 -18.01 -10.83
N VAL A 144 -3.71 -18.39 -10.79
CA VAL A 144 -4.27 -19.19 -9.70
C VAL A 144 -4.13 -20.66 -10.05
N ASP A 145 -3.53 -21.42 -9.15
CA ASP A 145 -3.48 -22.88 -9.18
C ASP A 145 -4.44 -23.41 -8.11
N THR A 146 -5.69 -23.66 -8.52
CA THR A 146 -6.74 -24.15 -7.62
C THR A 146 -6.44 -25.56 -7.09
N LYS A 147 -5.61 -26.36 -7.77
CA LYS A 147 -5.28 -27.72 -7.31
C LYS A 147 -4.31 -27.68 -6.13
N GLU A 148 -3.27 -26.87 -6.24
CA GLU A 148 -2.25 -26.70 -5.20
C GLU A 148 -2.61 -25.61 -4.18
N GLN A 149 -3.79 -25.00 -4.30
CA GLN A 149 -4.26 -23.88 -3.46
C GLN A 149 -3.19 -22.78 -3.35
N ALA A 150 -2.61 -22.41 -4.50
CA ALA A 150 -1.51 -21.47 -4.58
C ALA A 150 -1.71 -20.45 -5.70
N VAL A 151 -1.21 -19.24 -5.48
CA VAL A 151 -1.17 -18.16 -6.46
C VAL A 151 0.27 -17.92 -6.85
N VAL A 152 0.56 -18.04 -8.15
CA VAL A 152 1.89 -17.78 -8.71
C VAL A 152 1.89 -16.39 -9.32
N VAL A 153 2.67 -15.49 -8.72
CA VAL A 153 2.81 -14.10 -9.11
C VAL A 153 3.99 -13.98 -10.09
N ALA A 154 3.72 -13.45 -11.28
CA ALA A 154 4.74 -13.13 -12.28
C ALA A 154 5.25 -11.68 -12.12
N ARG A 155 4.34 -10.74 -11.84
CA ARG A 155 4.65 -9.32 -11.62
C ARG A 155 3.72 -8.77 -10.56
N ALA A 156 4.22 -7.87 -9.73
CA ALA A 156 3.40 -7.05 -8.84
C ALA A 156 3.84 -5.59 -8.99
N VAL A 157 2.88 -4.67 -8.98
CA VAL A 157 3.15 -3.23 -8.95
C VAL A 157 3.76 -2.87 -7.60
N GLY A 158 4.83 -2.07 -7.61
CA GLY A 158 5.41 -1.55 -6.38
C GLY A 158 4.46 -0.59 -5.69
N ARG A 159 4.14 -0.86 -4.42
CA ARG A 159 3.48 0.13 -3.57
C ARG A 159 4.46 1.23 -3.16
N ASP A 160 3.91 2.33 -2.65
CA ASP A 160 4.65 3.38 -1.97
C ASP A 160 5.69 2.81 -0.99
N ALA A 161 6.91 3.34 -1.07
CA ALA A 161 8.02 2.95 -0.23
C ALA A 161 8.28 4.00 0.85
N ASN A 162 8.37 3.56 2.10
CA ASN A 162 8.86 4.42 3.18
C ASN A 162 10.40 4.52 3.12
N LYS A 163 10.99 5.44 3.89
CA LYS A 163 12.45 5.66 3.94
C LYS A 163 13.23 4.40 4.31
N GLU A 164 12.67 3.54 5.17
CA GLU A 164 13.30 2.29 5.58
C GLU A 164 13.37 1.29 4.43
N ARG A 165 12.27 1.15 3.67
CA ARG A 165 12.19 0.27 2.51
C ARG A 165 13.06 0.77 1.35
N LEU A 166 13.20 2.08 1.19
CA LEU A 166 14.19 2.65 0.27
C LEU A 166 15.63 2.27 0.65
N ALA A 167 15.97 2.31 1.95
CA ALA A 167 17.28 1.89 2.43
C ALA A 167 17.51 0.38 2.25
N GLU A 168 16.47 -0.43 2.42
CA GLU A 168 16.50 -1.87 2.13
C GLU A 168 16.72 -2.14 0.64
N LEU A 169 15.97 -1.47 -0.24
CA LEU A 169 16.14 -1.58 -1.70
C LEU A 169 17.56 -1.22 -2.12
N GLY A 170 18.14 -0.15 -1.54
CA GLY A 170 19.54 0.22 -1.78
C GLY A 170 20.52 -0.89 -1.39
N ARG A 171 20.29 -1.57 -0.26
CA ARG A 171 21.12 -2.72 0.17
C ARG A 171 20.99 -3.91 -0.78
N VAL A 172 19.77 -4.23 -1.22
CA VAL A 172 19.51 -5.34 -2.15
C VAL A 172 20.20 -5.06 -3.50
N LEU A 173 20.05 -3.86 -4.04
CA LEU A 173 20.70 -3.45 -5.29
C LEU A 173 22.23 -3.47 -5.18
N GLY A 174 22.80 -2.99 -4.07
CA GLY A 174 24.24 -3.06 -3.84
C GLY A 174 24.78 -4.49 -3.74
N SER A 175 24.00 -5.40 -3.14
CA SER A 175 24.32 -6.84 -3.13
C SER A 175 24.32 -7.43 -4.55
N TRP A 176 23.32 -7.07 -5.36
CA TRP A 176 23.22 -7.50 -6.75
C TRP A 176 24.37 -6.99 -7.60
N GLU A 177 24.75 -5.72 -7.45
CA GLU A 177 25.94 -5.16 -8.10
C GLU A 177 27.20 -5.92 -7.71
N GLY A 178 27.40 -6.18 -6.41
CA GLY A 178 28.54 -6.95 -5.93
C GLY A 178 28.62 -8.36 -6.51
N LEU A 179 27.49 -9.07 -6.59
CA LEU A 179 27.40 -10.40 -7.20
C LEU A 179 27.69 -10.33 -8.70
N ALA A 180 27.10 -9.38 -9.43
CA ALA A 180 27.30 -9.22 -10.87
C ALA A 180 28.75 -8.91 -11.21
N VAL A 181 29.38 -7.97 -10.49
CA VAL A 181 30.79 -7.62 -10.67
C VAL A 181 31.70 -8.79 -10.32
N GLY A 182 31.39 -9.53 -9.25
CA GLY A 182 32.11 -10.73 -8.87
C GLY A 182 32.11 -11.79 -9.98
N LEU A 183 30.92 -12.07 -10.54
CA LEU A 183 30.73 -13.07 -11.57
C LEU A 183 31.40 -12.67 -12.89
N ILE A 184 31.34 -11.40 -13.27
CA ILE A 184 32.06 -10.85 -14.44
C ILE A 184 33.58 -10.96 -14.25
N ARG A 185 34.10 -10.68 -13.05
CA ARG A 185 35.54 -10.80 -12.76
C ARG A 185 36.01 -12.25 -12.84
N GLU A 186 35.22 -13.19 -12.29
CA GLU A 186 35.54 -14.61 -12.35
C GLU A 186 35.57 -15.14 -13.78
N THR A 187 34.57 -14.78 -14.60
CA THR A 187 34.54 -15.19 -16.02
C THR A 187 35.68 -14.57 -16.81
N SER A 188 36.06 -13.32 -16.52
CA SER A 188 37.17 -12.63 -17.19
C SER A 188 38.55 -13.21 -16.84
N GLN A 189 38.71 -13.88 -15.69
CA GLN A 189 39.97 -14.53 -15.29
C GLN A 189 40.14 -15.94 -15.85
N ARG A 190 39.05 -16.55 -16.34
CA ARG A 190 39.04 -17.91 -16.89
C ARG A 190 39.24 -17.96 -18.41
N VAL A 191 39.24 -16.81 -19.08
CA VAL A 191 39.53 -16.62 -20.51
C VAL A 191 40.96 -16.11 -20.66
#